data_AF-A0A3A8KGG3-F1
#
_entry.id   AF-A0A3A8KGG3-F1
#
_cell.length_a   1.000
_cell.length_b   1.000
_cell.length_c   1.000
_cell.angle_alpha   90.00
_cell.angle_beta   90.00
_cell.angle_gamma   90.00
#
_symmetry.space_group_name_H-M   'P 1'
#
loop_
_entity.id
_entity.type
_entity.pdbx_description
1 polymer ?
#
loop_
_entity_poly.entity_id
_entity_poly.type
_entity_poly.pdbx_seq_one_letter_code
_entity_poly.pdbx_strand_id
1 'polypeptide(L)'
;MVTFFVAFLVSLLVALVLTWRVRERALAWGWLDQANSSRKVHVRPIPRLGGIGIVGGFFAPLCALFFVDSGVGDQFLAQTELIVGLFVGGAIIAGLGFYDDLKGAGARLKFSVQFAVALGLYALGFRIEVLANPFGAELTLGLLSLPLTVLWVVGVINALNLIDGLDGLAGGVAFFGVGTHFLLALMRGDVLLCLLMVALAGAILGFLVFNFNPASIFMGDTGSMFLGFVLAAVSIKTSSKSGTAVALLVPVMALGLPIMDTLLAMVRRSMLGRPMFSADKEHIHHRLMSRLLLSHRTTVLVLYALCTLFMLTALGLHFANSMQSALLLSGIAVVIMVLMRKLGYLDMRHMGTVQQTRHRNQELRSLVRSVTAAVRAAGSFQEVWSAVRPLSSGLNLSVLELRLRRPHEDVSGGVVFESQHPDADAATALEVRLDVKEAEALSGALRLVWRDGRAAIDRDEELALEVVADAVAERVGQLVALEAAEPERIIALRR
;
A
#
# COMPACT_ATOMS: atom_id res chain seq x y z
N MET A 1 -16.98 -32.32 5.42
CA MET A 1 -17.84 -31.32 6.09
C MET A 1 -17.44 -31.06 7.54
N VAL A 2 -17.39 -32.07 8.42
CA VAL A 2 -16.96 -31.88 9.82
C VAL A 2 -15.58 -31.22 9.93
N THR A 3 -14.59 -31.70 9.17
CA THR A 3 -13.23 -31.11 9.17
C THR A 3 -13.22 -29.62 8.80
N PHE A 4 -14.04 -29.21 7.83
CA PHE A 4 -14.12 -27.79 7.43
C PHE A 4 -14.73 -26.93 8.53
N PHE A 5 -15.79 -27.42 9.19
CA PHE A 5 -16.43 -26.74 10.30
C PHE A 5 -15.47 -26.60 11.50
N VAL A 6 -14.75 -27.67 11.84
CA VAL A 6 -13.74 -27.65 12.90
C VAL A 6 -12.60 -26.70 12.54
N ALA A 7 -12.08 -26.75 11.30
CA ALA A 7 -11.03 -25.84 10.85
C ALA A 7 -11.45 -24.36 10.92
N PHE A 8 -12.69 -24.05 10.52
CA PHE A 8 -13.27 -22.72 10.65
C PHE A 8 -13.34 -22.28 12.12
N LEU A 9 -13.87 -23.12 13.01
CA LEU A 9 -14.01 -22.79 14.44
C LEU A 9 -12.66 -22.62 15.13
N VAL A 10 -11.70 -23.51 14.86
CA VAL A 10 -10.34 -23.40 15.41
C VAL A 10 -9.70 -22.10 14.95
N SER A 11 -9.78 -21.78 13.66
CA SER A 11 -9.24 -20.54 13.11
C SER A 11 -9.90 -19.30 13.74
N LEU A 12 -11.24 -19.30 13.84
CA LEU A 12 -12.02 -18.22 14.45
C LEU A 12 -11.61 -17.99 15.90
N LEU A 13 -11.57 -19.05 16.72
CA LEU A 13 -11.23 -18.95 18.13
C LEU A 13 -9.78 -18.51 18.35
N VAL A 14 -8.84 -19.06 17.58
CA VAL A 14 -7.44 -18.66 17.66
C VAL A 14 -7.28 -17.20 17.26
N ALA A 15 -7.90 -16.76 16.16
CA ALA A 15 -7.83 -15.37 15.74
C ALA A 15 -8.47 -14.41 16.76
N LEU A 16 -9.60 -14.79 17.37
CA LEU A 16 -10.24 -14.00 18.45
C LEU A 16 -9.29 -13.84 19.64
N VAL A 17 -8.75 -14.95 20.16
CA VAL A 17 -7.88 -14.95 21.33
C VAL A 17 -6.57 -14.21 21.04
N LEU A 18 -5.92 -14.48 19.90
CA LEU A 18 -4.67 -13.82 19.54
C LEU A 18 -4.86 -12.32 19.29
N THR A 19 -5.89 -11.93 18.54
CA THR A 19 -6.18 -10.50 18.29
C THR A 19 -6.44 -9.76 19.60
N TRP A 20 -7.23 -10.35 20.50
CA TRP A 20 -7.47 -9.79 21.83
C TRP A 20 -6.17 -9.64 22.64
N ARG A 21 -5.34 -10.70 22.72
CA ARG A 21 -4.08 -10.67 23.46
C ARG A 21 -3.07 -9.68 22.90
N VAL A 22 -2.96 -9.60 21.58
CA VAL A 22 -2.09 -8.65 20.90
C VAL A 22 -2.55 -7.22 21.16
N ARG A 23 -3.85 -6.94 21.08
CA ARG A 23 -4.42 -5.63 21.41
C ARG A 23 -4.05 -5.20 22.83
N GLU A 24 -4.31 -6.04 23.84
CA GLU A 24 -4.00 -5.70 25.24
C GLU A 24 -2.50 -5.45 25.47
N ARG A 25 -1.63 -6.28 24.87
CA ARG A 25 -0.17 -6.09 24.98
C ARG A 25 0.32 -4.85 24.26
N ALA A 26 -0.19 -4.56 23.07
CA ALA A 26 0.20 -3.37 22.31
C ALA A 26 -0.22 -2.08 23.03
N LEU A 27 -1.39 -2.07 23.67
CA LEU A 27 -1.82 -0.99 24.55
C LEU A 27 -0.88 -0.85 25.77
N ALA A 28 -0.49 -1.97 26.39
CA ALA A 28 0.40 -1.97 27.55
C ALA A 28 1.84 -1.51 27.23
N TRP A 29 2.35 -1.84 26.04
CA TRP A 29 3.71 -1.49 25.59
C TRP A 29 3.80 -0.16 24.83
N GLY A 30 2.67 0.52 24.60
CA GLY A 30 2.66 1.76 23.83
C GLY A 30 2.98 1.58 22.35
N TRP A 31 2.81 0.38 21.79
CA TRP A 31 2.93 0.10 20.36
C TRP A 31 1.69 0.58 19.62
N LEU A 32 1.55 1.89 19.65
CA LEU A 32 0.41 2.64 19.19
C LEU A 32 0.77 3.31 17.88
N ASP A 33 -0.20 3.41 17.00
CA ASP A 33 -0.09 4.28 15.84
C ASP A 33 0.15 5.72 16.32
N GLN A 34 1.38 6.20 16.19
CA GLN A 34 1.70 7.60 16.45
C GLN A 34 0.97 8.42 15.40
N ALA A 35 -0.10 9.09 15.81
CA ALA A 35 -0.81 10.06 15.02
C ALA A 35 0.06 11.32 14.77
N ASN A 36 1.16 11.16 14.03
CA ASN A 36 1.98 12.25 13.54
C ASN A 36 1.28 12.87 12.32
N SER A 37 0.20 13.59 12.60
CA SER A 37 -0.25 14.66 11.72
C SER A 37 -0.96 15.70 12.56
N SER A 38 -0.49 16.93 12.50
CA SER A 38 -0.99 18.13 13.18
C SER A 38 -2.41 18.56 12.79
N ARG A 39 -3.25 17.65 12.26
CA ARG A 39 -4.64 17.91 11.88
C ARG A 39 -5.52 16.66 11.99
N LYS A 40 -5.75 16.09 13.17
CA LYS A 40 -6.98 15.29 13.42
C LYS A 40 -7.50 15.49 14.85
N VAL A 41 -8.75 15.95 14.91
CA VAL A 41 -9.55 16.14 16.12
C VAL A 41 -9.83 14.77 16.73
N HIS A 42 -9.21 14.49 17.88
CA HIS A 42 -9.43 13.38 18.81
C HIS A 42 -9.81 12.00 18.24
N VAL A 43 -8.83 11.10 18.11
CA VAL A 43 -9.08 9.64 18.10
C VAL A 43 -8.03 9.00 19.00
N ARG A 44 -8.47 8.14 19.93
CA ARG A 44 -7.58 7.39 20.82
C ARG A 44 -6.55 6.62 19.99
N PRO A 45 -5.29 6.51 20.44
CA PRO A 45 -4.29 5.71 19.74
C PRO A 45 -4.75 4.25 19.62
N ILE A 46 -4.77 3.71 18.39
CA ILE A 46 -5.20 2.33 18.09
C ILE A 46 -3.98 1.52 17.65
N PRO A 47 -3.74 0.31 18.19
CA PRO A 47 -2.63 -0.54 17.75
C PRO A 47 -2.78 -1.03 16.29
N ARG A 48 -1.66 -1.25 15.59
CA ARG A 48 -1.61 -1.75 14.19
C ARG A 48 -1.01 -3.16 14.06
N LEU A 49 -1.45 -4.11 14.89
CA LEU A 49 -0.87 -5.47 14.95
C LEU A 49 -1.91 -6.59 14.82
N GLY A 50 -3.12 -6.27 14.34
CA GLY A 50 -4.22 -7.23 14.24
C GLY A 50 -3.93 -8.39 13.28
N GLY A 51 -3.06 -8.19 12.29
CA GLY A 51 -2.64 -9.21 11.34
C GLY A 51 -2.04 -10.46 11.98
N ILE A 52 -1.43 -10.36 13.17
CA ILE A 52 -0.91 -11.50 13.92
C ILE A 52 -2.04 -12.51 14.24
N GLY A 53 -3.22 -12.00 14.60
CA GLY A 53 -4.39 -12.84 14.85
C GLY A 53 -4.86 -13.56 13.59
N ILE A 54 -4.82 -12.90 12.43
CA ILE A 54 -5.19 -13.48 11.15
C ILE A 54 -4.21 -14.58 10.74
N VAL A 55 -2.90 -14.31 10.80
CA VAL A 55 -1.84 -15.26 10.46
C VAL A 55 -1.92 -16.50 11.36
N GLY A 56 -2.01 -16.29 12.68
CA GLY A 56 -2.12 -17.37 13.64
C GLY A 56 -3.41 -18.17 13.47
N GLY A 57 -4.54 -17.50 13.25
CA GLY A 57 -5.83 -18.15 12.99
C GLY A 57 -5.81 -19.02 11.73
N PHE A 58 -5.24 -18.51 10.63
CA PHE A 58 -5.16 -19.24 9.37
C PHE A 58 -4.28 -20.49 9.48
N PHE A 59 -3.08 -20.39 10.08
CA PHE A 59 -2.17 -21.52 10.16
C PHE A 59 -2.57 -22.53 11.23
N ALA A 60 -3.27 -22.14 12.30
CA ALA A 60 -3.64 -23.04 13.40
C ALA A 60 -4.34 -24.34 12.97
N PRO A 61 -5.46 -24.33 12.21
CA PRO A 61 -6.10 -25.56 11.77
C PRO A 61 -5.25 -26.33 10.75
N LEU A 62 -4.40 -25.66 9.96
CA LEU A 62 -3.51 -26.33 9.00
C LEU A 62 -2.39 -27.08 9.72
N CYS A 63 -1.81 -26.48 10.76
CA CYS A 63 -0.86 -27.15 11.65
C CYS A 63 -1.51 -28.32 12.40
N ALA A 64 -2.77 -28.18 12.81
CA ALA A 64 -3.49 -29.25 13.52
C ALA A 64 -3.65 -30.52 12.65
N LEU A 65 -3.71 -30.39 11.33
CA LEU A 65 -3.81 -31.55 10.42
C LEU A 65 -2.56 -32.44 10.40
N PHE A 66 -1.40 -31.95 10.85
CA PHE A 66 -0.20 -32.79 11.01
C PHE A 66 -0.31 -33.75 12.21
N PHE A 67 -1.26 -33.51 13.11
CA PHE A 67 -1.43 -34.26 14.36
C PHE A 67 -2.75 -35.03 14.42
N VAL A 68 -3.60 -34.91 13.40
CA VAL A 68 -4.92 -35.51 13.36
C VAL A 68 -5.06 -36.33 12.09
N ASP A 69 -5.20 -37.64 12.25
CA ASP A 69 -5.48 -38.55 11.15
C ASP A 69 -6.85 -38.25 10.56
N SER A 70 -6.85 -37.73 9.34
CA SER A 70 -8.05 -37.43 8.59
C SER A 70 -7.77 -37.51 7.10
N GLY A 71 -8.73 -38.00 6.30
CA GLY A 71 -8.54 -38.07 4.85
C GLY A 71 -8.31 -36.71 4.18
N VAL A 72 -8.74 -35.61 4.82
CA VAL A 72 -8.40 -34.24 4.38
C VAL A 72 -6.95 -33.90 4.71
N GLY A 73 -6.46 -34.31 5.88
CA GLY A 73 -5.05 -34.21 6.28
C GLY A 73 -4.15 -34.95 5.29
N ASP A 74 -4.49 -36.17 4.91
CA ASP A 74 -3.70 -36.95 3.93
C ASP A 74 -3.60 -36.23 2.57
N GLN A 75 -4.73 -35.71 2.07
CA GLN A 75 -4.74 -34.92 0.83
C GLN A 75 -3.94 -33.62 0.94
N PHE A 76 -3.96 -32.99 2.11
CA PHE A 76 -3.18 -31.78 2.39
C PHE A 76 -1.68 -32.11 2.40
N LEU A 77 -1.27 -33.14 3.15
CA LEU A 77 0.12 -33.57 3.30
C LEU A 77 0.74 -34.06 1.99
N ALA A 78 -0.06 -34.61 1.08
CA ALA A 78 0.39 -34.97 -0.26
C ALA A 78 0.80 -33.75 -1.11
N GLN A 79 0.35 -32.54 -0.77
CA GLN A 79 0.54 -31.33 -1.57
C GLN A 79 1.75 -30.51 -1.10
N THR A 80 2.93 -31.12 -1.16
CA THR A 80 4.18 -30.54 -0.62
C THR A 80 4.46 -29.13 -1.15
N GLU A 81 4.34 -28.91 -2.46
CA GLU A 81 4.56 -27.58 -3.08
C GLU A 81 3.64 -26.50 -2.50
N LEU A 82 2.37 -26.87 -2.28
CA LEU A 82 1.38 -25.94 -1.74
C LEU A 82 1.67 -25.61 -0.28
N ILE A 83 2.02 -26.62 0.52
CA ILE A 83 2.40 -26.42 1.93
C ILE A 83 3.61 -25.50 2.01
N VAL A 84 4.69 -25.84 1.29
CA VAL A 84 5.94 -25.07 1.29
C VAL A 84 5.68 -23.65 0.81
N GLY A 85 4.95 -23.48 -0.31
CA GLY A 85 4.61 -22.17 -0.85
C GLY A 85 3.85 -21.31 0.15
N LEU A 86 2.78 -21.84 0.76
CA LEU A 86 1.95 -21.09 1.70
C LEU A 86 2.62 -20.83 3.04
N PHE A 87 3.30 -21.81 3.64
CA PHE A 87 3.95 -21.65 4.94
C PHE A 87 5.18 -20.77 4.85
N VAL A 88 6.10 -21.05 3.91
CA VAL A 88 7.34 -20.28 3.78
C VAL A 88 7.05 -18.90 3.23
N GLY A 89 6.31 -18.81 2.11
CA GLY A 89 5.93 -17.53 1.52
C GLY A 89 5.07 -16.69 2.46
N GLY A 90 4.11 -17.30 3.13
CA GLY A 90 3.22 -16.64 4.09
C GLY A 90 3.99 -16.14 5.32
N ALA A 91 4.92 -16.92 5.87
CA ALA A 91 5.76 -16.50 6.97
C ALA A 91 6.69 -15.33 6.59
N ILE A 92 7.28 -15.35 5.40
CA ILE A 92 8.13 -14.25 4.90
C ILE A 92 7.30 -12.96 4.74
N ILE A 93 6.12 -13.04 4.11
CA ILE A 93 5.26 -11.87 3.90
C ILE A 93 4.70 -11.34 5.22
N ALA A 94 4.24 -12.22 6.12
CA ALA A 94 3.80 -11.83 7.45
C ALA A 94 4.94 -11.20 8.26
N GLY A 95 6.16 -11.75 8.17
CA GLY A 95 7.34 -11.20 8.82
C GLY A 95 7.74 -9.81 8.28
N LEU A 96 7.65 -9.61 6.97
CA LEU A 96 7.84 -8.29 6.35
C LEU A 96 6.80 -7.29 6.86
N GLY A 97 5.52 -7.66 6.86
CA GLY A 97 4.46 -6.78 7.35
C GLY A 97 4.59 -6.47 8.84
N PHE A 98 5.00 -7.46 9.65
CA PHE A 98 5.27 -7.25 11.09
C PHE A 98 6.47 -6.32 11.32
N TYR A 99 7.52 -6.46 10.51
CA TYR A 99 8.65 -5.54 10.53
C TYR A 99 8.20 -4.11 10.15
N ASP A 100 7.35 -3.96 9.13
CA ASP A 100 6.81 -2.66 8.72
C ASP A 100 5.93 -2.02 9.80
N ASP A 101 5.03 -2.78 10.42
CA ASP A 101 4.13 -2.29 11.46
C ASP A 101 4.90 -1.79 12.70
N LEU A 102 6.08 -2.33 12.99
CA LEU A 102 6.91 -1.95 14.13
C LEU A 102 7.94 -0.86 13.84
N LYS A 103 8.63 -0.95 12.70
CA LYS A 103 9.81 -0.12 12.38
C LYS A 103 9.63 0.77 11.15
N GLY A 104 8.63 0.50 10.34
CA GLY A 104 8.51 1.05 8.99
C GLY A 104 9.51 0.40 8.02
N ALA A 105 9.03 0.01 6.86
CA ALA A 105 9.79 -0.53 5.75
C ALA A 105 9.60 0.37 4.52
N GLY A 106 10.71 0.81 3.95
CA GLY A 106 10.68 1.53 2.68
C GLY A 106 10.10 0.68 1.55
N ALA A 107 9.48 1.33 0.56
CA ALA A 107 8.85 0.65 -0.57
C ALA A 107 9.80 -0.32 -1.30
N ARG A 108 11.10 0.03 -1.40
CA ARG A 108 12.12 -0.83 -2.03
C ARG A 108 12.25 -2.19 -1.33
N LEU A 109 12.27 -2.21 0.01
CA LEU A 109 12.36 -3.44 0.78
C LEU A 109 11.10 -4.29 0.59
N LYS A 110 9.92 -3.65 0.69
CA LYS A 110 8.63 -4.32 0.49
C LYS A 110 8.54 -5.00 -0.87
N PHE A 111 8.80 -4.26 -1.94
CA PHE A 111 8.79 -4.82 -3.29
C PHE A 111 9.84 -5.91 -3.47
N SER A 112 11.08 -5.71 -3.00
CA SER A 112 12.15 -6.72 -3.18
C SER A 112 11.78 -8.07 -2.56
N VAL A 113 11.21 -8.07 -1.35
CA VAL A 113 10.74 -9.29 -0.69
C VAL A 113 9.54 -9.89 -1.40
N GLN A 114 8.55 -9.08 -1.79
CA GLN A 114 7.37 -9.56 -2.53
C GLN A 114 7.76 -10.17 -3.89
N PHE A 115 8.72 -9.58 -4.61
CA PHE A 115 9.27 -10.13 -5.85
C PHE A 115 9.97 -11.47 -5.60
N ALA A 116 10.83 -11.58 -4.57
CA ALA A 116 11.50 -12.82 -4.24
C ALA A 116 10.50 -13.94 -3.88
N VAL A 117 9.46 -13.63 -3.09
CA VAL A 117 8.38 -14.58 -2.76
C VAL A 117 7.61 -14.99 -4.02
N ALA A 118 7.30 -14.07 -4.93
CA ALA A 118 6.60 -14.37 -6.17
C ALA A 118 7.42 -15.30 -7.10
N LEU A 119 8.75 -15.08 -7.19
CA LEU A 119 9.65 -15.97 -7.92
C LEU A 119 9.71 -17.37 -7.28
N GLY A 120 9.76 -17.44 -5.95
CA GLY A 120 9.71 -18.70 -5.21
C GLY A 120 8.40 -19.48 -5.45
N LEU A 121 7.25 -18.79 -5.42
CA LEU A 121 5.96 -19.40 -5.78
C LEU A 121 5.96 -19.92 -7.22
N TYR A 122 6.48 -19.15 -8.18
CA TYR A 122 6.59 -19.58 -9.57
C TYR A 122 7.44 -20.86 -9.72
N ALA A 123 8.56 -20.93 -8.99
CA ALA A 123 9.42 -22.12 -8.95
C ALA A 123 8.69 -23.34 -8.37
N LEU A 124 7.85 -23.14 -7.35
CA LEU A 124 6.97 -24.14 -6.73
C LEU A 124 5.68 -24.44 -7.53
N GLY A 125 5.63 -24.05 -8.81
CA GLY A 125 4.52 -24.41 -9.70
C GLY A 125 3.23 -23.60 -9.48
N PHE A 126 3.29 -22.45 -8.80
CA PHE A 126 2.20 -21.48 -8.81
C PHE A 126 2.36 -20.59 -10.04
N ARG A 127 1.85 -21.05 -11.19
CA ARG A 127 2.08 -20.39 -12.48
C ARG A 127 0.77 -20.07 -13.18
N ILE A 128 0.68 -18.86 -13.71
CA ILE A 128 -0.36 -18.47 -14.66
C ILE A 128 0.17 -18.85 -16.05
N GLU A 129 -0.14 -20.05 -16.52
CA GLU A 129 0.39 -20.59 -17.79
C GLU A 129 -0.56 -20.34 -18.97
N VAL A 130 -1.85 -20.28 -18.69
CA VAL A 130 -2.90 -20.15 -19.68
C VAL A 130 -3.80 -18.97 -19.31
N LEU A 131 -4.04 -18.08 -20.26
CA LEU A 131 -5.04 -17.04 -20.17
C LEU A 131 -6.27 -17.47 -20.94
N ALA A 132 -7.33 -17.78 -20.23
CA ALA A 132 -8.58 -18.18 -20.82
C ALA A 132 -9.24 -17.01 -21.58
N ASN A 133 -9.69 -17.30 -22.80
CA ASN A 133 -10.28 -16.32 -23.70
C ASN A 133 -11.80 -16.51 -23.74
N PRO A 134 -12.61 -15.57 -23.22
CA PRO A 134 -14.07 -15.70 -23.25
C PRO A 134 -14.67 -15.71 -24.67
N PHE A 135 -13.90 -15.31 -25.69
CA PHE A 135 -14.34 -15.21 -27.07
C PHE A 135 -13.69 -16.25 -28.01
N GLY A 136 -12.92 -17.20 -27.50
CA GLY A 136 -12.21 -18.16 -28.34
C GLY A 136 -11.34 -19.16 -27.59
N ALA A 137 -10.31 -19.67 -28.26
CA ALA A 137 -9.36 -20.62 -27.67
C ALA A 137 -8.48 -19.95 -26.60
N GLU A 138 -8.07 -20.74 -25.61
CA GLU A 138 -7.20 -20.28 -24.53
C GLU A 138 -5.82 -19.87 -25.04
N LEU A 139 -5.24 -18.82 -24.46
CA LEU A 139 -3.94 -18.29 -24.81
C LEU A 139 -2.86 -18.88 -23.90
N THR A 140 -1.98 -19.72 -24.44
CA THR A 140 -0.81 -20.19 -23.69
C THR A 140 0.25 -19.10 -23.63
N LEU A 141 0.71 -18.75 -22.42
CA LEU A 141 1.56 -17.58 -22.20
C LEU A 141 3.05 -17.84 -22.42
N GLY A 142 3.52 -19.09 -22.27
CA GLY A 142 4.94 -19.43 -22.41
C GLY A 142 5.82 -18.54 -21.51
N LEU A 143 6.78 -17.81 -22.10
CA LEU A 143 7.68 -16.90 -21.38
C LEU A 143 6.96 -15.76 -20.65
N LEU A 144 5.75 -15.37 -21.08
CA LEU A 144 4.95 -14.33 -20.42
C LEU A 144 4.30 -14.82 -19.11
N SER A 145 4.34 -16.13 -18.84
CA SER A 145 3.81 -16.71 -17.61
C SER A 145 4.49 -16.17 -16.36
N LEU A 146 5.83 -16.05 -16.39
CA LEU A 146 6.62 -15.55 -15.26
C LEU A 146 6.29 -14.10 -14.90
N PRO A 147 6.44 -13.10 -15.81
CA PRO A 147 6.15 -11.72 -15.48
C PRO A 147 4.68 -11.51 -15.08
N LEU A 148 3.74 -12.24 -15.68
CA LEU A 148 2.33 -12.14 -15.31
C LEU A 148 2.06 -12.71 -13.91
N THR A 149 2.65 -13.85 -13.57
CA THR A 149 2.52 -14.46 -12.23
C THR A 149 3.10 -13.52 -11.17
N VAL A 150 4.29 -12.96 -11.42
CA VAL A 150 4.93 -12.00 -10.50
C VAL A 150 4.07 -10.75 -10.33
N LEU A 151 3.59 -10.18 -11.45
CA LEU A 151 2.71 -9.03 -11.42
C LEU A 151 1.41 -9.32 -10.65
N TRP A 152 0.83 -10.50 -10.81
CA TRP A 152 -0.37 -10.91 -10.08
C TRP A 152 -0.12 -11.00 -8.57
N VAL A 153 0.92 -11.71 -8.15
CA VAL A 153 1.24 -11.89 -6.72
C VAL A 153 1.54 -10.55 -6.06
N VAL A 154 2.49 -9.78 -6.62
CA VAL A 154 2.87 -8.47 -6.08
C VAL A 154 1.69 -7.49 -6.14
N GLY A 155 0.95 -7.49 -7.25
CA GLY A 155 -0.19 -6.61 -7.47
C GLY A 155 -1.32 -6.85 -6.47
N VAL A 156 -1.71 -8.10 -6.23
CA VAL A 156 -2.77 -8.44 -5.27
C VAL A 156 -2.33 -8.15 -3.83
N ILE A 157 -1.09 -8.45 -3.44
CA ILE A 157 -0.55 -8.08 -2.12
C ILE A 157 -0.70 -6.58 -1.88
N ASN A 158 -0.26 -5.76 -2.83
CA ASN A 158 -0.35 -4.30 -2.69
C ASN A 158 -1.78 -3.78 -2.80
N ALA A 159 -2.65 -4.41 -3.61
CA ALA A 159 -4.05 -4.00 -3.71
C ALA A 159 -4.81 -4.18 -2.39
N LEU A 160 -4.56 -5.29 -1.68
CA LEU A 160 -5.15 -5.53 -0.35
C LEU A 160 -4.56 -4.61 0.71
N ASN A 161 -3.26 -4.31 0.63
CA ASN A 161 -2.61 -3.35 1.51
C ASN A 161 -3.17 -1.92 1.33
N LEU A 162 -3.38 -1.48 0.08
CA LEU A 162 -3.87 -0.14 -0.22
C LEU A 162 -5.34 0.10 0.17
N ILE A 163 -6.19 -0.93 0.14
CA ILE A 163 -7.60 -0.79 0.50
C ILE A 163 -7.83 -0.74 2.02
N ASP A 164 -6.80 -1.06 2.83
CA ASP A 164 -6.85 -1.04 4.31
C ASP A 164 -6.78 0.39 4.87
N GLY A 165 -7.75 1.22 4.49
CA GLY A 165 -7.86 2.63 4.89
C GLY A 165 -9.05 2.95 5.80
N LEU A 166 -9.95 1.99 6.04
CA LEU A 166 -11.16 2.13 6.86
C LEU A 166 -11.39 0.90 7.74
N ASP A 167 -11.89 1.12 8.95
CA ASP A 167 -12.29 0.11 9.93
C ASP A 167 -13.21 -0.94 9.30
N GLY A 168 -12.77 -2.20 9.31
CA GLY A 168 -13.49 -3.34 8.74
C GLY A 168 -13.40 -3.46 7.22
N LEU A 169 -12.87 -2.49 6.48
CA LEU A 169 -12.94 -2.52 5.01
C LEU A 169 -12.10 -3.66 4.41
N ALA A 170 -10.78 -3.67 4.61
CA ALA A 170 -9.91 -4.66 3.98
C ALA A 170 -10.25 -6.09 4.42
N GLY A 171 -10.49 -6.30 5.72
CA GLY A 171 -10.93 -7.59 6.25
C GLY A 171 -12.24 -8.07 5.63
N GLY A 172 -13.27 -7.22 5.54
CA GLY A 172 -14.53 -7.61 4.94
C GLY A 172 -14.46 -7.85 3.43
N VAL A 173 -13.70 -7.03 2.70
CA VAL A 173 -13.46 -7.23 1.26
C VAL A 173 -12.74 -8.55 1.01
N ALA A 174 -11.72 -8.86 1.80
CA ALA A 174 -11.06 -10.16 1.76
C ALA A 174 -12.02 -11.30 2.11
N PHE A 175 -12.91 -11.13 3.10
CA PHE A 175 -13.92 -12.14 3.46
C PHE A 175 -14.85 -12.48 2.29
N PHE A 176 -15.34 -11.49 1.53
CA PHE A 176 -16.14 -11.75 0.33
C PHE A 176 -15.33 -12.46 -0.77
N GLY A 177 -14.05 -12.09 -0.94
CA GLY A 177 -13.15 -12.79 -1.86
C GLY A 177 -12.92 -14.25 -1.47
N VAL A 178 -12.71 -14.51 -0.18
CA VAL A 178 -12.59 -15.85 0.40
C VAL A 178 -13.89 -16.65 0.24
N GLY A 179 -15.05 -16.04 0.52
CA GLY A 179 -16.35 -16.67 0.34
C GLY A 179 -16.63 -17.07 -1.11
N THR A 180 -16.25 -16.22 -2.06
CA THR A 180 -16.35 -16.51 -3.51
C THR A 180 -15.52 -17.75 -3.86
N HIS A 181 -14.25 -17.80 -3.45
CA HIS A 181 -13.39 -18.95 -3.70
C HIS A 181 -13.89 -20.22 -3.00
N PHE A 182 -14.35 -20.11 -1.75
CA PHE A 182 -14.89 -21.25 -0.99
C PHE A 182 -16.09 -21.89 -1.70
N LEU A 183 -17.07 -21.09 -2.13
CA LEU A 183 -18.27 -21.62 -2.78
C LEU A 183 -17.95 -22.28 -4.12
N LEU A 184 -17.06 -21.68 -4.91
CA LEU A 184 -16.63 -22.28 -6.18
C LEU A 184 -15.79 -23.54 -5.98
N ALA A 185 -14.94 -23.56 -4.95
CA ALA A 185 -14.22 -24.76 -4.54
C ALA A 185 -15.19 -25.89 -4.18
N LEU A 186 -16.24 -25.54 -3.41
CA LEU A 186 -17.25 -26.49 -2.98
C LEU A 186 -18.01 -27.08 -4.17
N MET A 187 -18.38 -26.24 -5.14
CA MET A 187 -19.02 -26.68 -6.40
C MET A 187 -18.14 -27.60 -7.25
N ARG A 188 -16.82 -27.38 -7.22
CA ARG A 188 -15.84 -28.20 -7.96
C ARG A 188 -15.36 -29.43 -7.19
N GLY A 189 -15.73 -29.56 -5.92
CA GLY A 189 -15.19 -30.60 -5.04
C GLY A 189 -13.71 -30.42 -4.69
N ASP A 190 -13.15 -29.20 -4.78
CA ASP A 190 -11.76 -28.93 -4.40
C ASP A 190 -11.65 -28.83 -2.87
N VAL A 191 -11.48 -29.98 -2.23
CA VAL A 191 -11.40 -30.17 -0.77
C VAL A 191 -10.32 -29.29 -0.15
N LEU A 192 -9.16 -29.20 -0.79
CA LEU A 192 -8.01 -28.45 -0.28
C LEU A 192 -8.28 -26.95 -0.31
N LEU A 193 -8.82 -26.46 -1.42
CA LEU A 193 -9.21 -25.06 -1.53
C LEU A 193 -10.33 -24.70 -0.53
N CYS A 194 -11.31 -25.58 -0.35
CA CYS A 194 -12.34 -25.41 0.68
C CYS A 194 -11.71 -25.25 2.06
N LEU A 195 -10.77 -26.12 2.44
CA LEU A 195 -10.06 -26.08 3.72
C LEU A 195 -9.33 -24.74 3.93
N LEU A 196 -8.55 -24.30 2.94
CA LEU A 196 -7.80 -23.04 3.02
C LEU A 196 -8.74 -21.83 3.17
N MET A 197 -9.83 -21.80 2.42
CA MET A 197 -10.77 -20.69 2.45
C MET A 197 -11.59 -20.66 3.75
N VAL A 198 -12.02 -21.79 4.31
CA VAL A 198 -12.71 -21.77 5.61
C VAL A 198 -11.77 -21.40 6.75
N ALA A 199 -10.50 -21.85 6.70
CA ALA A 199 -9.49 -21.42 7.67
C ALA A 199 -9.27 -19.91 7.58
N LEU A 200 -9.14 -19.34 6.38
CA LEU A 200 -8.95 -17.90 6.21
C LEU A 200 -10.20 -17.10 6.60
N ALA A 201 -11.39 -17.60 6.29
CA ALA A 201 -12.67 -16.99 6.67
C ALA A 201 -12.82 -16.88 8.19
N GLY A 202 -12.52 -17.96 8.92
CA GLY A 202 -12.53 -17.96 10.39
C GLY A 202 -11.57 -16.92 10.96
N ALA A 203 -10.35 -16.85 10.41
CA ALA A 203 -9.31 -15.93 10.86
C ALA A 203 -9.71 -14.47 10.67
N ILE A 204 -10.25 -14.16 9.49
CA ILE A 204 -10.75 -12.81 9.15
C ILE A 204 -11.92 -12.43 10.06
N LEU A 205 -12.90 -13.31 10.26
CA LEU A 205 -14.05 -13.01 11.13
C LEU A 205 -13.63 -12.80 12.58
N GLY A 206 -12.68 -13.58 13.08
CA GLY A 206 -12.15 -13.42 14.44
C GLY A 206 -11.45 -12.08 14.64
N PHE A 207 -10.72 -11.62 13.63
CA PHE A 207 -10.13 -10.28 13.61
C PHE A 207 -11.20 -9.17 13.48
N LEU A 208 -12.18 -9.33 12.59
CA LEU A 208 -13.21 -8.33 12.31
C LEU A 208 -14.05 -7.96 13.54
N VAL A 209 -14.22 -8.86 14.51
CA VAL A 209 -14.87 -8.54 15.80
C VAL A 209 -14.23 -7.34 16.49
N PHE A 210 -12.91 -7.16 16.36
CA PHE A 210 -12.17 -6.07 16.98
C PHE A 210 -11.91 -4.88 16.04
N ASN A 211 -12.04 -5.09 14.72
CA ASN A 211 -11.71 -4.10 13.70
C ASN A 211 -12.94 -3.42 13.07
N PHE A 212 -14.14 -3.98 13.24
CA PHE A 212 -15.35 -3.34 12.74
C PHE A 212 -15.59 -1.99 13.43
N ASN A 213 -16.09 -1.00 12.67
CA ASN A 213 -16.19 0.38 13.14
C ASN A 213 -17.07 0.54 14.41
N PRO A 214 -16.56 1.16 15.50
CA PRO A 214 -15.22 1.76 15.64
C PRO A 214 -14.14 0.72 15.97
N ALA A 215 -13.04 0.73 15.21
CA ALA A 215 -11.96 -0.24 15.40
C ALA A 215 -11.25 -0.06 16.74
N SER A 216 -10.93 -1.19 17.37
CA SER A 216 -10.12 -1.27 18.60
C SER A 216 -8.68 -1.74 18.34
N ILE A 217 -8.43 -2.27 17.13
CA ILE A 217 -7.12 -2.65 16.59
C ILE A 217 -7.21 -2.60 15.06
N PHE A 218 -6.16 -2.10 14.42
CA PHE A 218 -6.01 -2.09 12.96
C PHE A 218 -5.30 -3.36 12.47
N MET A 219 -5.58 -3.72 11.22
CA MET A 219 -5.02 -4.93 10.59
C MET A 219 -3.50 -4.82 10.46
N GLY A 220 -3.01 -3.66 10.05
CA GLY A 220 -1.58 -3.44 9.80
C GLY A 220 -1.12 -4.10 8.50
N ASP A 221 0.12 -3.82 8.13
CA ASP A 221 0.77 -4.38 6.95
C ASP A 221 0.97 -5.89 7.09
N THR A 222 1.14 -6.40 8.33
CA THR A 222 1.17 -7.84 8.64
C THR A 222 -0.04 -8.56 8.07
N GLY A 223 -1.26 -8.05 8.35
CA GLY A 223 -2.49 -8.72 7.98
C GLY A 223 -2.83 -8.50 6.52
N SER A 224 -2.73 -7.26 6.05
CA SER A 224 -3.18 -6.90 4.70
C SER A 224 -2.28 -7.52 3.62
N MET A 225 -0.96 -7.53 3.80
CA MET A 225 -0.06 -8.21 2.87
C MET A 225 -0.23 -9.72 2.90
N PHE A 226 -0.40 -10.30 4.09
CA PHE A 226 -0.63 -11.74 4.24
C PHE A 226 -1.92 -12.20 3.55
N LEU A 227 -3.03 -11.47 3.74
CA LEU A 227 -4.30 -11.75 3.06
C LEU A 227 -4.14 -11.68 1.55
N GLY A 228 -3.49 -10.63 1.03
CA GLY A 228 -3.21 -10.50 -0.39
C GLY A 228 -2.34 -11.64 -0.92
N PHE A 229 -1.31 -12.06 -0.18
CA PHE A 229 -0.46 -13.18 -0.54
C PHE A 229 -1.24 -14.49 -0.64
N VAL A 230 -2.03 -14.85 0.38
CA VAL A 230 -2.79 -16.11 0.37
C VAL A 230 -3.81 -16.11 -0.76
N LEU A 231 -4.56 -15.01 -0.95
CA LEU A 231 -5.54 -14.90 -2.04
C LEU A 231 -4.87 -14.95 -3.43
N ALA A 232 -3.69 -14.37 -3.60
CA ALA A 232 -2.94 -14.45 -4.85
C ALA A 232 -2.45 -15.87 -5.14
N ALA A 233 -1.81 -16.52 -4.16
CA ALA A 233 -1.28 -17.88 -4.33
C ALA A 233 -2.42 -18.89 -4.61
N VAL A 234 -3.50 -18.79 -3.84
CA VAL A 234 -4.66 -19.68 -3.97
C VAL A 234 -5.38 -19.48 -5.29
N SER A 235 -5.58 -18.24 -5.73
CA SER A 235 -6.23 -17.97 -7.02
C SER A 235 -5.46 -18.55 -8.20
N ILE A 236 -4.13 -18.50 -8.18
CA ILE A 236 -3.30 -19.12 -9.22
C ILE A 236 -3.53 -20.63 -9.28
N LYS A 237 -3.35 -21.37 -8.17
CA LYS A 237 -3.56 -22.83 -8.14
C LYS A 237 -5.00 -23.24 -8.49
N THR A 238 -5.97 -22.39 -8.20
CA THR A 238 -7.38 -22.62 -8.59
C THR A 238 -7.59 -22.45 -10.09
N SER A 239 -6.97 -21.44 -10.69
CA SER A 239 -7.10 -21.13 -12.12
C SER A 239 -6.47 -22.21 -13.01
N SER A 240 -5.34 -22.79 -12.61
CA SER A 240 -4.64 -23.83 -13.38
C SER A 240 -5.42 -25.15 -13.52
N LYS A 241 -6.43 -25.39 -12.67
CA LYS A 241 -7.26 -26.61 -12.69
C LYS A 241 -8.51 -26.49 -13.57
N SER A 242 -8.85 -25.30 -14.07
CA SER A 242 -10.08 -25.04 -14.80
C SER A 242 -9.72 -24.40 -16.15
N GLY A 243 -9.65 -25.20 -17.22
CA GLY A 243 -9.44 -24.72 -18.60
C GLY A 243 -10.65 -24.00 -19.18
N THR A 244 -11.19 -22.99 -18.47
CA THR A 244 -12.33 -22.19 -18.92
C THR A 244 -12.11 -20.71 -18.68
N ALA A 245 -12.71 -19.84 -19.51
CA ALA A 245 -12.72 -18.37 -19.36
C ALA A 245 -13.10 -17.91 -17.94
N VAL A 246 -13.93 -18.70 -17.27
CA VAL A 246 -14.40 -18.49 -15.90
C VAL A 246 -13.26 -18.56 -14.87
N ALA A 247 -12.21 -19.33 -15.14
CA ALA A 247 -11.13 -19.59 -14.18
C ALA A 247 -10.29 -18.37 -13.80
N LEU A 248 -10.14 -17.41 -14.72
CA LEU A 248 -9.41 -16.16 -14.48
C LEU A 248 -10.32 -15.00 -14.08
N LEU A 249 -11.55 -15.00 -14.58
CA LEU A 249 -12.54 -14.01 -14.18
C LEU A 249 -12.92 -14.16 -12.70
N VAL A 250 -12.95 -15.39 -12.17
CA VAL A 250 -13.29 -15.63 -10.76
C VAL A 250 -12.33 -14.93 -9.79
N PRO A 251 -11.00 -15.10 -9.85
CA PRO A 251 -10.08 -14.35 -9.01
C PRO A 251 -10.18 -12.84 -9.17
N VAL A 252 -10.34 -12.36 -10.41
CA VAL A 252 -10.51 -10.93 -10.70
C VAL A 252 -11.78 -10.39 -10.06
N MET A 253 -12.88 -11.13 -10.08
CA MET A 253 -14.15 -10.71 -9.48
C MET A 253 -14.10 -10.82 -7.95
N ALA A 254 -13.53 -11.88 -7.41
CA ALA A 254 -13.33 -12.05 -5.96
C ALA A 254 -12.47 -10.92 -5.36
N LEU A 255 -11.52 -10.40 -6.15
CA LEU A 255 -10.63 -9.29 -5.80
C LEU A 255 -10.99 -8.00 -6.57
N GLY A 256 -12.21 -7.91 -7.11
CA GLY A 256 -12.58 -6.89 -8.07
C GLY A 256 -12.47 -5.49 -7.51
N LEU A 257 -12.89 -5.30 -6.25
CA LEU A 257 -12.81 -4.01 -5.59
C LEU A 257 -11.35 -3.57 -5.32
N PRO A 258 -10.47 -4.37 -4.65
CA PRO A 258 -9.06 -4.00 -4.47
C PRO A 258 -8.31 -3.74 -5.79
N ILE A 259 -8.52 -4.61 -6.78
CA ILE A 259 -7.89 -4.48 -8.10
C ILE A 259 -8.37 -3.19 -8.78
N MET A 260 -9.68 -2.94 -8.80
CA MET A 260 -10.25 -1.73 -9.39
C MET A 260 -9.74 -0.46 -8.69
N ASP A 261 -9.73 -0.41 -7.36
CA ASP A 261 -9.24 0.75 -6.61
C ASP A 261 -7.77 1.06 -6.95
N THR A 262 -6.95 0.02 -7.01
CA THR A 262 -5.53 0.12 -7.34
C THR A 262 -5.31 0.58 -8.78
N LEU A 263 -6.00 -0.02 -9.75
CA LEU A 263 -5.92 0.37 -11.16
C LEU A 263 -6.39 1.81 -11.38
N LEU A 264 -7.48 2.23 -10.73
CA LEU A 264 -7.97 3.61 -10.80
C LEU A 264 -6.97 4.60 -10.22
N ALA A 265 -6.30 4.24 -9.12
CA ALA A 265 -5.22 5.06 -8.56
C ALA A 265 -4.03 5.15 -9.53
N MET A 266 -3.58 4.03 -10.12
CA MET A 266 -2.48 4.02 -11.08
C MET A 266 -2.78 4.84 -12.33
N VAL A 267 -3.96 4.67 -12.94
CA VAL A 267 -4.39 5.43 -14.12
C VAL A 267 -4.47 6.93 -13.81
N ARG A 268 -5.12 7.30 -12.69
CA ARG A 268 -5.19 8.70 -12.24
C ARG A 268 -3.81 9.32 -12.06
N ARG A 269 -2.89 8.62 -11.38
CA ARG A 269 -1.51 9.09 -11.17
C ARG A 269 -0.80 9.30 -12.50
N SER A 270 -0.88 8.33 -13.41
CA SER A 270 -0.28 8.43 -14.74
C SER A 270 -0.83 9.62 -15.54
N MET A 271 -2.14 9.87 -15.47
CA MET A 271 -2.77 11.05 -16.10
C MET A 271 -2.24 12.36 -15.52
N LEU A 272 -2.05 12.44 -14.20
CA LEU A 272 -1.49 13.60 -13.48
C LEU A 272 0.05 13.70 -13.56
N GLY A 273 0.71 12.84 -14.32
CA GLY A 273 2.16 12.80 -14.43
C GLY A 273 2.84 12.38 -13.12
N ARG A 274 2.15 11.65 -12.25
CA ARG A 274 2.66 11.08 -10.98
C ARG A 274 3.22 9.67 -11.17
N PRO A 275 4.19 9.23 -10.34
CA PRO A 275 4.69 7.87 -10.41
C PRO A 275 3.55 6.93 -10.03
N MET A 276 3.37 5.84 -10.79
CA MET A 276 2.24 4.94 -10.61
C MET A 276 2.15 4.34 -9.20
N PHE A 277 3.28 4.24 -8.48
CA PHE A 277 3.39 3.62 -7.15
C PHE A 277 3.57 4.62 -5.99
N SER A 278 3.31 5.91 -6.20
CA SER A 278 3.34 6.92 -5.11
C SER A 278 2.16 6.79 -4.14
N ALA A 279 2.31 7.22 -2.87
CA ALA A 279 1.21 7.17 -1.90
C ALA A 279 0.05 8.11 -2.31
N ASP A 280 -1.20 7.72 -2.05
CA ASP A 280 -2.38 8.43 -2.52
C ASP A 280 -3.48 8.46 -1.46
N LYS A 281 -4.30 9.51 -1.48
CA LYS A 281 -5.41 9.73 -0.53
C LYS A 281 -6.77 9.78 -1.24
N GLU A 282 -6.82 9.48 -2.53
CA GLU A 282 -8.05 9.52 -3.34
C GLU A 282 -8.53 8.12 -3.75
N HIS A 283 -8.38 7.16 -2.86
CA HIS A 283 -9.00 5.84 -2.97
C HIS A 283 -10.54 5.95 -3.00
N ILE A 284 -11.21 4.94 -3.54
CA ILE A 284 -12.67 4.91 -3.73
C ILE A 284 -13.41 5.25 -2.44
N HIS A 285 -12.94 4.74 -1.30
CA HIS A 285 -13.58 4.99 -0.01
C HIS A 285 -13.52 6.47 0.41
N HIS A 286 -12.41 7.16 0.16
CA HIS A 286 -12.30 8.60 0.40
C HIS A 286 -13.18 9.42 -0.55
N ARG A 287 -13.30 8.99 -1.82
CA ARG A 287 -14.22 9.61 -2.79
C ARG A 287 -15.68 9.42 -2.38
N LEU A 288 -16.08 8.23 -1.94
CA LEU A 288 -17.42 7.94 -1.42
C LEU A 288 -17.76 8.86 -0.24
N MET A 289 -16.85 9.00 0.73
CA MET A 289 -17.07 9.86 1.90
C MET A 289 -17.10 11.35 1.53
N SER A 290 -16.20 11.82 0.67
CA SER A 290 -16.08 13.25 0.35
C SER A 290 -17.12 13.74 -0.67
N ARG A 291 -17.44 12.95 -1.70
CA ARG A 291 -18.36 13.35 -2.78
C ARG A 291 -19.81 13.03 -2.48
N LEU A 292 -20.08 11.88 -1.85
CA LEU A 292 -21.43 11.46 -1.50
C LEU A 292 -21.79 11.73 -0.03
N LEU A 293 -20.88 12.36 0.73
CA LEU A 293 -21.08 12.72 2.14
C LEU A 293 -21.48 11.53 3.02
N LEU A 294 -21.00 10.33 2.68
CA LEU A 294 -21.32 9.12 3.42
C LEU A 294 -20.51 9.01 4.71
N SER A 295 -21.15 8.46 5.75
CA SER A 295 -20.45 8.09 6.99
C SER A 295 -19.45 6.95 6.74
N HIS A 296 -18.46 6.80 7.62
CA HIS A 296 -17.48 5.70 7.55
C HIS A 296 -18.19 4.34 7.44
N ARG A 297 -19.12 4.04 8.35
CA ARG A 297 -19.88 2.77 8.36
C ARG A 297 -20.67 2.58 7.05
N THR A 298 -21.34 3.63 6.58
CA THR A 298 -22.13 3.55 5.34
C THR A 298 -21.23 3.28 4.13
N THR A 299 -20.06 3.92 4.04
CA THR A 299 -19.09 3.66 2.96
C THR A 299 -18.66 2.21 2.94
N VAL A 300 -18.31 1.63 4.09
CA VAL A 300 -17.90 0.22 4.17
C VAL A 300 -19.03 -0.72 3.74
N LEU A 301 -20.26 -0.48 4.19
CA LEU A 301 -21.43 -1.29 3.81
C LEU A 301 -21.74 -1.20 2.30
N VAL A 302 -21.62 -0.02 1.69
CA VAL A 302 -21.78 0.15 0.23
C VAL A 302 -20.70 -0.64 -0.52
N LEU A 303 -19.46 -0.63 -0.03
CA LEU A 303 -18.37 -1.41 -0.62
C LEU A 303 -18.58 -2.91 -0.45
N TYR A 304 -19.12 -3.36 0.68
CA TYR A 304 -19.53 -4.75 0.88
C TYR A 304 -20.66 -5.17 -0.07
N ALA A 305 -21.64 -4.29 -0.31
CA ALA A 305 -22.69 -4.55 -1.30
C ALA A 305 -22.11 -4.72 -2.71
N LEU A 306 -21.10 -3.92 -3.08
CA LEU A 306 -20.39 -4.07 -4.34
C LEU A 306 -19.57 -5.37 -4.39
N CYS A 307 -18.89 -5.76 -3.31
CA CYS A 307 -18.22 -7.06 -3.20
C CYS A 307 -19.20 -8.23 -3.33
N THR A 308 -20.39 -8.10 -2.73
CA THR A 308 -21.47 -9.10 -2.87
C THR A 308 -21.90 -9.22 -4.33
N LEU A 309 -22.07 -8.10 -5.04
CA LEU A 309 -22.41 -8.10 -6.46
C LEU A 309 -21.32 -8.80 -7.31
N PHE A 310 -20.05 -8.53 -7.04
CA PHE A 310 -18.94 -9.22 -7.71
C PHE A 310 -18.95 -10.73 -7.43
N MET A 311 -19.14 -11.12 -6.18
CA MET A 311 -19.28 -12.52 -5.76
C MET A 311 -20.43 -13.22 -6.49
N LEU A 312 -21.62 -12.61 -6.52
CA LEU A 312 -22.79 -13.18 -7.22
C LEU A 312 -22.55 -13.30 -8.72
N THR A 313 -21.87 -12.33 -9.32
CA THR A 313 -21.52 -12.38 -10.75
C THR A 313 -20.50 -13.48 -11.02
N ALA A 314 -19.50 -13.67 -10.15
CA ALA A 314 -18.53 -14.77 -10.26
C ALA A 314 -19.20 -16.15 -10.16
N LEU A 315 -20.16 -16.31 -9.24
CA LEU A 315 -20.96 -17.53 -9.12
C LEU A 315 -21.87 -17.72 -10.33
N GLY A 316 -22.50 -16.67 -10.83
CA GLY A 316 -23.33 -16.71 -12.03
C GLY A 316 -22.53 -17.14 -13.26
N LEU A 317 -21.31 -16.63 -13.43
CA LEU A 317 -20.40 -17.01 -14.51
C LEU A 317 -20.04 -18.50 -14.51
N HIS A 318 -20.05 -19.15 -13.35
CA HIS A 318 -19.77 -20.59 -13.27
C HIS A 318 -20.85 -21.44 -13.96
N PHE A 319 -22.11 -21.00 -13.92
CA PHE A 319 -23.25 -21.71 -14.52
C PHE A 319 -23.69 -21.13 -15.87
N ALA A 320 -23.11 -20.00 -16.28
CA ALA A 320 -23.54 -19.25 -17.43
C ALA A 320 -22.99 -19.81 -18.74
N ASN A 321 -23.82 -19.85 -19.78
CA ASN A 321 -23.33 -19.99 -21.16
C ASN A 321 -22.66 -18.69 -21.64
N SER A 322 -22.10 -18.67 -22.86
CA SER A 322 -21.36 -17.51 -23.38
C SER A 322 -22.21 -16.23 -23.45
N MET A 323 -23.48 -16.34 -23.84
CA MET A 323 -24.39 -15.18 -23.92
C MET A 323 -24.73 -14.65 -22.53
N GLN A 324 -25.08 -15.53 -21.60
CA GLN A 324 -25.35 -15.17 -20.20
C GLN A 324 -24.10 -14.56 -19.54
N SER A 325 -22.91 -15.09 -19.84
CA SER A 325 -21.65 -14.55 -19.35
C SER A 325 -21.41 -13.14 -19.87
N ALA A 326 -21.65 -12.89 -21.16
CA ALA A 326 -21.55 -11.55 -21.73
C ALA A 326 -22.56 -10.57 -21.10
N LEU A 327 -23.80 -11.00 -20.86
CA LEU A 327 -24.82 -10.18 -20.18
C LEU A 327 -24.44 -9.85 -18.73
N LEU A 328 -23.94 -10.83 -17.97
CA LEU A 328 -23.45 -10.63 -16.61
C LEU A 328 -22.26 -9.65 -16.57
N LEU A 329 -21.27 -9.84 -17.47
CA LEU A 329 -20.08 -8.98 -17.56
C LEU A 329 -20.41 -7.56 -18.03
N SER A 330 -21.33 -7.40 -18.97
CA SER A 330 -21.79 -6.07 -19.40
C SER A 330 -22.61 -5.37 -18.31
N GLY A 331 -23.46 -6.10 -17.59
CA GLY A 331 -24.21 -5.56 -16.45
C GLY A 331 -23.30 -5.02 -15.36
N ILE A 332 -22.28 -5.79 -14.95
CA ILE A 332 -21.31 -5.31 -13.96
C ILE A 332 -20.47 -4.14 -14.50
N ALA A 333 -20.09 -4.16 -15.78
CA ALA A 333 -19.37 -3.05 -16.40
C ALA A 333 -20.19 -1.74 -16.38
N VAL A 334 -21.51 -1.81 -16.61
CA VAL A 334 -22.40 -0.66 -16.49
C VAL A 334 -22.45 -0.15 -15.05
N VAL A 335 -22.56 -1.04 -14.06
CA VAL A 335 -22.54 -0.64 -12.63
C VAL A 335 -21.23 0.06 -12.27
N ILE A 336 -20.09 -0.50 -12.68
CA ILE A 336 -18.76 0.12 -12.48
C ILE A 336 -18.72 1.48 -13.17
N MET A 337 -19.17 1.60 -14.42
CA MET A 337 -19.16 2.85 -15.18
C MET A 337 -20.01 3.93 -14.49
N VAL A 338 -21.20 3.58 -14.01
CA VAL A 338 -22.07 4.51 -13.26
C VAL A 338 -21.40 4.95 -11.96
N LEU A 339 -20.77 4.02 -11.23
CA LEU A 339 -20.03 4.32 -10.01
C LEU A 339 -18.85 5.26 -10.30
N MET A 340 -18.07 4.97 -11.33
CA MET A 340 -16.95 5.81 -11.77
C MET A 340 -17.40 7.23 -12.13
N ARG A 341 -18.54 7.35 -12.82
CA ARG A 341 -19.13 8.65 -13.16
C ARG A 341 -19.59 9.40 -11.90
N LYS A 342 -20.29 8.74 -10.98
CA LYS A 342 -20.76 9.37 -9.72
C LYS A 342 -19.62 9.80 -8.81
N LEU A 343 -18.51 9.06 -8.80
CA LEU A 343 -17.31 9.41 -8.03
C LEU A 343 -16.46 10.50 -8.70
N GLY A 344 -16.84 10.94 -9.91
CA GLY A 344 -16.15 12.01 -10.63
C GLY A 344 -14.88 11.54 -11.34
N TYR A 345 -14.63 10.23 -11.46
CA TYR A 345 -13.48 9.70 -12.22
C TYR A 345 -13.61 9.98 -13.73
N LEU A 346 -14.84 10.16 -14.22
CA LEU A 346 -15.15 10.44 -15.64
C LEU A 346 -15.55 11.90 -15.88
N ASP A 347 -15.25 12.81 -14.95
CA ASP A 347 -15.64 14.22 -15.07
C ASP A 347 -14.68 14.97 -16.01
N MET A 348 -14.99 14.94 -17.31
CA MET A 348 -14.19 15.54 -18.39
C MET A 348 -14.00 17.06 -18.25
N ARG A 349 -14.81 17.73 -17.42
CA ARG A 349 -14.70 19.17 -17.15
C ARG A 349 -13.37 19.57 -16.52
N HIS A 350 -12.64 18.62 -15.95
CA HIS A 350 -11.32 18.83 -15.33
C HIS A 350 -10.15 18.45 -16.25
N MET A 351 -10.36 18.04 -17.51
CA MET A 351 -9.23 17.65 -18.38
C MET A 351 -8.24 18.80 -18.62
N GLY A 352 -8.72 20.05 -18.71
CA GLY A 352 -7.86 21.23 -18.81
C GLY A 352 -7.02 21.46 -17.55
N THR A 353 -7.61 21.28 -16.36
CA THR A 353 -6.88 21.39 -15.09
C THR A 353 -5.95 20.20 -14.85
N VAL A 354 -6.26 19.01 -15.37
CA VAL A 354 -5.38 17.83 -15.34
C VAL A 354 -4.12 18.06 -16.16
N GLN A 355 -4.21 18.66 -17.36
CA GLN A 355 -3.03 19.00 -18.16
C GLN A 355 -2.15 20.04 -17.45
N GLN A 356 -2.74 21.10 -16.90
CA GLN A 356 -2.00 22.11 -16.12
C GLN A 356 -1.34 21.49 -14.89
N THR A 357 -2.07 20.65 -14.14
CA THR A 357 -1.55 19.95 -12.96
C THR A 357 -0.43 18.98 -13.34
N ARG A 358 -0.58 18.27 -14.45
CA ARG A 358 0.46 17.36 -14.98
C ARG A 358 1.72 18.14 -15.34
N HIS A 359 1.59 19.27 -16.03
CA HIS A 359 2.72 20.13 -16.40
C HIS A 359 3.44 20.62 -15.13
N ARG A 360 2.70 21.20 -14.20
CA ARG A 360 3.22 21.66 -12.90
C ARG A 360 3.95 20.55 -12.14
N ASN A 361 3.38 19.34 -12.07
CA ASN A 361 3.99 18.20 -11.40
C ASN A 361 5.27 17.71 -12.11
N GLN A 362 5.31 17.78 -13.44
CA GLN A 362 6.49 17.43 -14.22
C GLN A 362 7.61 18.46 -14.01
N GLU A 363 7.28 19.76 -14.02
CA GLU A 363 8.20 20.87 -13.73
C GLU A 363 8.79 20.76 -12.33
N LEU A 364 7.94 20.55 -11.32
CA LEU A 364 8.38 20.32 -9.93
C LEU A 364 9.36 19.16 -9.85
N ARG A 365 9.09 18.04 -10.52
CA ARG A 365 10.01 16.89 -10.52
C ARG A 365 11.30 17.13 -11.28
N SER A 366 11.28 17.88 -12.37
CA SER A 366 12.52 18.26 -13.05
C SER A 366 13.36 19.16 -12.16
N LEU A 367 12.74 20.14 -11.48
CA LEU A 367 13.38 21.04 -10.55
C LEU A 367 14.00 20.29 -9.37
N VAL A 368 13.23 19.41 -8.72
CA VAL A 368 13.73 18.62 -7.59
C VAL A 368 14.88 17.72 -8.02
N ARG A 369 14.79 17.06 -9.19
CA ARG A 369 15.88 16.22 -9.69
C ARG A 369 17.14 17.02 -10.01
N SER A 370 17.02 18.18 -10.64
CA SER A 370 18.19 19.03 -10.96
C SER A 370 18.82 19.59 -9.68
N VAL A 371 18.02 20.08 -8.74
CA VAL A 371 18.47 20.57 -7.43
C VAL A 371 19.17 19.46 -6.64
N THR A 372 18.54 18.29 -6.53
CA THR A 372 19.10 17.14 -5.79
C THR A 372 20.43 16.68 -6.39
N ALA A 373 20.54 16.63 -7.73
CA ALA A 373 21.77 16.28 -8.41
C ALA A 373 22.87 17.33 -8.20
N ALA A 374 22.53 18.62 -8.27
CA ALA A 374 23.46 19.72 -8.02
C ALA A 374 23.94 19.75 -6.56
N VAL A 375 23.04 19.51 -5.60
CA VAL A 375 23.38 19.39 -4.18
C VAL A 375 24.37 18.25 -3.96
N ARG A 376 24.11 17.06 -4.50
CA ARG A 376 25.02 15.91 -4.36
C ARG A 376 26.39 16.12 -5.00
N ALA A 377 26.47 16.95 -6.04
CA ALA A 377 27.73 17.29 -6.70
C ALA A 377 28.51 18.43 -5.99
N ALA A 378 27.88 19.17 -5.08
CA ALA A 378 28.46 20.36 -4.46
C ALA A 378 29.72 20.04 -3.64
N GLY A 379 30.81 20.76 -3.88
CA GLY A 379 32.08 20.63 -3.16
C GLY A 379 32.20 21.48 -1.89
N SER A 380 31.26 22.40 -1.64
CA SER A 380 31.30 23.33 -0.51
C SER A 380 29.90 23.70 -0.01
N PHE A 381 29.79 24.24 1.21
CA PHE A 381 28.50 24.72 1.74
C PHE A 381 27.87 25.83 0.87
N GLN A 382 28.71 26.68 0.26
CA GLN A 382 28.25 27.74 -0.63
C GLN A 382 27.69 27.18 -1.95
N GLU A 383 28.28 26.10 -2.46
CA GLU A 383 27.74 25.37 -3.61
C GLU A 383 26.44 24.64 -3.27
N VAL A 384 26.31 24.07 -2.06
CA VAL A 384 25.05 23.49 -1.59
C VAL A 384 23.95 24.55 -1.57
N TRP A 385 24.22 25.74 -1.01
CA TRP A 385 23.27 26.85 -1.05
C TRP A 385 22.90 27.26 -2.49
N SER A 386 23.90 27.41 -3.35
CA SER A 386 23.69 27.78 -4.76
C SER A 386 22.86 26.74 -5.51
N ALA A 387 22.99 25.46 -5.15
CA ALA A 387 22.23 24.36 -5.73
C ALA A 387 20.76 24.33 -5.28
N VAL A 388 20.45 24.78 -4.07
CA VAL A 388 19.07 24.82 -3.52
C VAL A 388 18.33 26.10 -3.93
N ARG A 389 19.04 27.20 -4.23
CA ARG A 389 18.47 28.49 -4.63
C ARG A 389 17.41 28.44 -5.75
N PRO A 390 17.51 27.59 -6.80
CA PRO A 390 16.48 27.45 -7.83
C PRO A 390 15.09 27.07 -7.31
N LEU A 391 14.98 26.50 -6.11
CA LEU A 391 13.68 26.27 -5.47
C LEU A 391 12.90 27.57 -5.24
N SER A 392 13.60 28.69 -5.00
CA SER A 392 12.95 29.98 -4.77
C SER A 392 12.09 30.41 -5.94
N SER A 393 12.65 30.40 -7.15
CA SER A 393 11.92 30.77 -8.37
C SER A 393 10.98 29.65 -8.82
N GLY A 394 11.37 28.39 -8.66
CA GLY A 394 10.58 27.26 -9.16
C GLY A 394 9.31 26.95 -8.34
N LEU A 395 9.29 27.33 -7.05
CA LEU A 395 8.14 27.18 -6.16
C LEU A 395 7.45 28.51 -5.82
N ASN A 396 7.90 29.63 -6.41
CA ASN A 396 7.48 30.98 -6.07
C ASN A 396 7.57 31.29 -4.56
N LEU A 397 8.71 30.95 -3.96
CA LEU A 397 8.97 31.24 -2.55
C LEU A 397 9.24 32.73 -2.36
N SER A 398 8.67 33.28 -1.30
CA SER A 398 8.98 34.62 -0.81
C SER A 398 10.28 34.62 -0.02
N VAL A 399 10.51 33.59 0.78
CA VAL A 399 11.76 33.38 1.53
C VAL A 399 12.21 31.94 1.40
N LEU A 400 13.49 31.76 1.11
CA LEU A 400 14.19 30.48 1.22
C LEU A 400 15.38 30.71 2.16
N GLU A 401 15.49 29.90 3.20
CA GLU A 401 16.55 30.02 4.20
C GLU A 401 17.12 28.64 4.54
N LEU A 402 18.45 28.51 4.49
CA LEU A 402 19.17 27.31 4.91
C LEU A 402 20.01 27.65 6.14
N ARG A 403 19.68 27.04 7.28
CA ARG A 403 20.45 27.15 8.52
C ARG A 403 21.21 25.87 8.78
N LEU A 404 22.52 25.97 8.94
CA LEU A 404 23.38 24.84 9.33
C LEU A 404 24.01 25.16 10.69
N ARG A 405 23.90 24.24 11.66
CA ARG A 405 24.52 24.36 12.98
C ARG A 405 25.32 23.11 13.35
N ARG A 406 26.50 23.32 13.90
CA ARG A 406 27.29 22.26 14.56
C ARG A 406 26.70 22.00 15.96
N PRO A 407 26.65 20.74 16.44
CA PRO A 407 26.02 20.40 17.72
C PRO A 407 26.69 21.01 18.96
N HIS A 408 27.94 21.45 18.84
CA HIS A 408 28.79 21.92 19.95
C HIS A 408 29.17 23.41 19.91
N GLU A 409 28.66 24.19 18.96
CA GLU A 409 28.90 25.64 18.91
C GLU A 409 27.75 26.40 19.59
N ASP A 410 28.13 27.36 20.45
CA ASP A 410 27.22 28.26 21.14
C ASP A 410 26.39 29.10 20.15
N VAL A 411 25.28 29.69 20.61
CA VAL A 411 24.11 30.26 19.87
C VAL A 411 24.42 31.15 18.63
N SER A 412 25.67 31.54 18.41
CA SER A 412 26.16 32.45 17.37
C SER A 412 27.02 31.82 16.24
N GLY A 413 27.34 30.52 16.27
CA GLY A 413 28.27 29.87 15.31
C GLY A 413 27.68 29.32 13.99
N GLY A 414 26.38 29.43 13.75
CA GLY A 414 25.74 28.82 12.57
C GLY A 414 25.94 29.60 11.26
N VAL A 415 26.01 28.89 10.13
CA VAL A 415 25.94 29.51 8.79
C VAL A 415 24.48 29.60 8.37
N VAL A 416 24.03 30.83 8.06
CA VAL A 416 22.68 31.10 7.56
C VAL A 416 22.80 31.67 6.15
N PHE A 417 22.14 31.01 5.20
CA PHE A 417 21.96 31.54 3.86
C PHE A 417 20.49 31.89 3.64
N GLU A 418 20.21 33.05 3.05
CA GLU A 418 18.84 33.53 2.82
C GLU A 418 18.70 34.14 1.43
N SER A 419 17.54 33.92 0.80
CA SER A 419 17.09 34.58 -0.42
C SER A 419 15.68 35.12 -0.21
N GLN A 420 15.46 36.41 -0.47
CA GLN A 420 14.16 37.08 -0.39
C GLN A 420 13.73 37.61 -1.76
N HIS A 421 12.46 37.44 -2.11
CA HIS A 421 11.86 38.03 -3.32
C HIS A 421 11.01 39.27 -2.99
N PRO A 422 11.06 40.37 -3.79
CA PRO A 422 10.47 41.66 -3.41
C PRO A 422 8.93 41.73 -3.36
N ASP A 423 8.21 40.90 -4.13
CA ASP A 423 6.76 41.09 -4.38
C ASP A 423 5.82 40.46 -3.34
N ALA A 424 6.24 40.35 -2.08
CA ALA A 424 5.57 39.52 -1.09
C ALA A 424 4.65 40.32 -0.13
N ASP A 425 3.66 41.01 -0.67
CA ASP A 425 2.76 41.93 0.05
C ASP A 425 1.41 41.29 0.48
N ALA A 426 1.41 40.00 0.83
CA ALA A 426 0.24 39.30 1.38
C ALA A 426 0.34 39.08 2.90
N ALA A 427 -0.77 39.34 3.62
CA ALA A 427 -0.83 39.38 5.09
C ALA A 427 -0.65 38.03 5.81
N THR A 428 -0.75 36.90 5.10
CA THR A 428 -0.61 35.54 5.68
C THR A 428 0.50 34.77 4.96
N ALA A 429 1.56 34.48 5.70
CA ALA A 429 2.68 33.66 5.23
C ALA A 429 2.49 32.20 5.65
N LEU A 430 2.63 31.26 4.70
CA LEU A 430 2.78 29.85 5.02
C LEU A 430 4.27 29.54 5.18
N GLU A 431 4.67 29.04 6.35
CA GLU A 431 6.04 28.63 6.65
C GLU A 431 6.12 27.11 6.78
N VAL A 432 7.08 26.51 6.08
CA VAL A 432 7.43 25.09 6.19
C VAL A 432 8.90 25.00 6.58
N ARG A 433 9.18 24.19 7.60
CA ARG A 433 10.53 23.94 8.10
C ARG A 433 10.82 22.45 8.00
N LEU A 434 11.87 22.11 7.28
CA LEU A 434 12.35 20.75 7.10
C LEU A 434 13.65 20.58 7.87
N ASP A 435 13.69 19.57 8.73
CA ASP A 435 14.87 19.22 9.49
C ASP A 435 15.90 18.55 8.57
N VAL A 436 17.14 19.02 8.65
CA VAL A 436 18.28 18.42 7.95
C VAL A 436 19.06 17.66 9.02
N LYS A 437 18.83 16.35 9.13
CA LYS A 437 19.44 15.48 10.16
C LYS A 437 20.21 14.35 9.50
N GLU A 438 21.49 14.23 9.84
CA GLU A 438 22.29 13.04 9.58
C GLU A 438 22.89 12.57 10.92
N ALA A 439 22.88 11.25 11.14
CA ALA A 439 23.21 10.52 12.38
C ALA A 439 23.98 11.34 13.43
N GLU A 440 23.28 11.78 14.49
CA GLU A 440 23.74 12.44 15.73
C GLU A 440 24.73 13.64 15.62
N ALA A 441 25.20 14.03 14.42
CA ALA A 441 26.37 14.90 14.27
C ALA A 441 26.10 16.31 13.72
N LEU A 442 24.93 16.61 13.16
CA LEU A 442 24.56 17.97 12.71
C LEU A 442 23.05 18.23 12.76
N SER A 443 22.67 19.46 13.14
CA SER A 443 21.27 19.91 13.05
C SER A 443 21.18 21.12 12.12
N GLY A 444 20.55 20.93 10.95
CA GLY A 444 20.20 22.03 10.06
C GLY A 444 18.68 22.17 9.89
N ALA A 445 18.25 23.27 9.30
CA ALA A 445 16.87 23.46 8.89
C ALA A 445 16.80 24.19 7.55
N LEU A 446 15.97 23.67 6.64
CA LEU A 446 15.55 24.36 5.44
C LEU A 446 14.19 25.00 5.72
N ARG A 447 14.12 26.32 5.64
CA ARG A 447 12.91 27.11 5.88
C ARG A 447 12.43 27.69 4.56
N LEU A 448 11.17 27.44 4.24
CA LEU A 448 10.52 27.86 3.01
C LEU A 448 9.26 28.65 3.37
N VAL A 449 9.10 29.84 2.79
CA VAL A 449 7.98 30.74 3.07
C VAL A 449 7.28 31.15 1.79
N TRP A 450 5.95 31.00 1.76
CA TRP A 450 5.07 31.49 0.70
C TRP A 450 4.20 32.64 1.21
N ARG A 451 4.03 33.69 0.41
CA ARG A 451 3.09 34.79 0.65
C ARG A 451 2.13 34.97 -0.53
N ASP A 452 1.51 33.88 -0.98
CA ASP A 452 0.52 33.87 -2.07
C ASP A 452 -0.90 33.54 -1.58
N GLY A 453 -1.12 33.61 -0.26
CA GLY A 453 -2.42 33.33 0.37
C GLY A 453 -2.75 31.84 0.51
N ARG A 454 -1.82 30.92 0.19
CA ARG A 454 -2.04 29.48 0.40
C ARG A 454 -2.11 29.12 1.89
N ALA A 455 -3.02 28.21 2.23
CA ALA A 455 -3.19 27.72 3.61
C ALA A 455 -2.40 26.44 3.93
N ALA A 456 -1.91 25.74 2.91
CA ALA A 456 -1.08 24.54 3.02
C ALA A 456 -0.31 24.31 1.71
N ILE A 457 0.84 23.65 1.79
CA ILE A 457 1.48 23.03 0.62
C ILE A 457 0.76 21.72 0.29
N ASP A 458 0.82 21.32 -0.98
CA ASP A 458 0.33 20.00 -1.36
C ASP A 458 1.35 18.91 -0.97
N ARG A 459 0.90 17.65 -0.90
CA ARG A 459 1.74 16.53 -0.48
C ARG A 459 2.87 16.24 -1.49
N ASP A 460 2.69 16.61 -2.75
CA ASP A 460 3.73 16.40 -3.77
C ASP A 460 4.86 17.41 -3.56
N GLU A 461 4.54 18.67 -3.24
CA GLU A 461 5.49 19.70 -2.80
C GLU A 461 6.21 19.26 -1.51
N GLU A 462 5.47 18.72 -0.53
CA GLU A 462 6.03 18.22 0.74
C GLU A 462 7.05 17.10 0.51
N LEU A 463 6.67 16.03 -0.20
CA LEU A 463 7.55 14.91 -0.54
C LEU A 463 8.73 15.35 -1.41
N ALA A 464 8.50 16.26 -2.36
CA ALA A 464 9.54 16.82 -3.21
C ALA A 464 10.61 17.55 -2.38
N LEU A 465 10.17 18.34 -1.41
CA LEU A 465 11.06 19.11 -0.55
C LEU A 465 11.77 18.22 0.48
N GLU A 466 11.12 17.17 0.99
CA GLU A 466 11.80 16.15 1.81
C GLU A 466 12.97 15.49 1.06
N VAL A 467 12.79 15.10 -0.20
CA VAL A 467 13.90 14.53 -1.00
C VAL A 467 15.07 15.51 -1.13
N VAL A 468 14.80 16.81 -1.29
CA VAL A 468 15.86 17.82 -1.32
C VAL A 468 16.52 17.96 0.06
N ALA A 469 15.73 18.01 1.14
CA ALA A 469 16.25 18.11 2.50
C ALA A 469 17.15 16.93 2.87
N ASP A 470 16.76 15.70 2.50
CA ASP A 470 17.55 14.49 2.69
C ASP A 470 18.88 14.55 1.93
N ALA A 471 18.85 14.99 0.66
CA ALA A 471 20.07 15.13 -0.14
C ALA A 471 20.99 16.24 0.39
N VAL A 472 20.42 17.33 0.92
CA VAL A 472 21.18 18.36 1.61
C VAL A 472 21.79 17.79 2.88
N ALA A 473 21.06 17.00 3.68
CA ALA A 473 21.57 16.37 4.89
C ALA A 473 22.76 15.47 4.58
N GLU A 474 22.56 14.51 3.67
CA GLU A 474 23.58 13.57 3.21
C GLU A 474 24.86 14.29 2.72
N ARG A 475 24.70 15.36 1.93
CA ARG A 475 25.88 16.06 1.40
C ARG A 475 26.58 16.92 2.45
N VAL A 476 25.82 17.63 3.28
CA VAL A 476 26.38 18.49 4.33
C VAL A 476 27.18 17.64 5.32
N GLY A 477 26.69 16.47 5.74
CA GLY A 477 27.45 15.62 6.64
C GLY A 477 28.72 15.05 5.99
N GLN A 478 28.70 14.71 4.70
CA GLN A 478 29.92 14.36 3.96
C GLN A 478 30.94 15.50 3.93
N LEU A 479 30.52 16.74 3.66
CA LEU A 479 31.43 17.90 3.63
C LEU A 479 32.03 18.19 5.00
N VAL A 480 31.26 18.05 6.07
CA VAL A 480 31.76 18.22 7.45
C VAL A 480 32.74 17.11 7.82
N ALA A 481 32.47 15.86 7.44
CA ALA A 481 33.40 14.75 7.65
C ALA A 481 34.73 14.96 6.90
N LEU A 482 34.68 15.53 5.69
CA LEU A 482 35.86 15.89 4.91
C LEU A 482 36.66 17.04 5.56
N GLU A 483 36.00 18.10 6.03
CA GLU A 483 36.66 19.19 6.79
C GLU A 483 37.34 18.67 8.05
N ALA A 484 36.72 17.72 8.76
CA ALA A 484 37.31 17.11 9.95
C ALA A 484 38.52 16.20 9.65
N ALA A 485 38.60 15.63 8.43
CA ALA A 485 39.68 14.75 8.00
C ALA A 485 40.91 15.49 7.43
N GLU A 486 40.76 16.73 6.94
CA GLU A 486 41.85 17.55 6.37
C GLU A 486 42.02 18.91 7.09
N PRO A 487 42.47 18.95 8.37
CA PRO A 487 42.60 20.20 9.13
C PRO A 487 43.66 21.18 8.60
N GLU A 488 44.53 20.76 7.67
CA GLU A 488 45.63 21.58 7.13
C GLU A 488 45.29 22.37 5.86
N ARG A 489 44.08 22.27 5.31
CA ARG A 489 43.65 23.10 4.16
C ARG A 489 43.26 24.51 4.59
N ILE A 490 44.30 25.31 4.81
CA ILE A 490 44.41 26.78 4.79
C ILE A 490 43.07 27.53 4.60
N ILE A 491 42.63 28.16 5.69
CA ILE A 491 41.64 29.22 5.73
C ILE A 491 42.13 30.39 4.88
N ALA A 492 41.44 30.69 3.77
CA ALA A 492 41.54 32.00 3.15
C ALA A 492 40.86 33.02 4.07
N LEU A 493 41.69 33.83 4.74
CA LEU A 493 41.25 34.99 5.52
C LEU A 493 40.40 35.92 4.65
N ARG A 494 39.25 36.33 5.23
CA ARG A 494 38.37 37.40 4.74
C ARG A 494 39.13 38.56 4.10
N ARG A 495 38.55 39.11 3.04
CA ARG A 495 38.28 40.54 2.96
C ARG A 495 36.80 40.77 2.76
#